data_AF-A0A6M2D7S5-F1
#
_entry.id   AF-A0A6M2D7S5-F1
#
_cell.length_a   1.000
_cell.length_b   1.000
_cell.length_c   1.000
_cell.angle_alpha   90.00
_cell.angle_beta   90.00
_cell.angle_gamma   90.00
#
_symmetry.space_group_name_H-M   'P 1'
#
loop_
_entity.id
_entity.type
_entity.pdbx_description
1 polymer ?
#
loop_
_entity_poly.entity_id
_entity_poly.type
_entity_poly.pdbx_seq_one_letter_code
_entity_poly.pdbx_strand_id
1 'polypeptide(L)'
;RIRDKAWDDVERKTRPTEEPFELRRRVTLDHEKSKLSLAQVYEQQFLEKQKAADEDAPPKENPAHVEIRTAMRDLFTKLDALSNFHMMPKPVSAEVKVVSNLPSLSVEEVTPVGVSDASLLAPQEVKTKPKRELVSKGERTRTQKLRERRLKKALQKRRAAKANNKAGKVSEEKRKVIKATNTELAKPVKGSKSAKGSKGVKGKSDKWAEKSLSSSKKFFERLQDQITSAVAPAKKKKRKKNKT
;
A
#
# COMPACT_ATOMS: atom_id res chain seq x y z
N ARG A 1 -7.99 18.75 29.91
CA ARG A 1 -7.87 19.31 28.53
C ARG A 1 -6.44 19.28 28.00
N ILE A 2 -5.50 20.09 28.53
CA ILE A 2 -4.09 20.14 28.05
C ILE A 2 -3.34 18.82 28.31
N ARG A 3 -3.50 18.27 29.53
CA ARG A 3 -2.88 16.99 29.92
C ARG A 3 -3.38 15.82 29.06
N ASP A 4 -4.67 15.83 28.73
CA ASP A 4 -5.35 14.75 27.99
C ASP A 4 -5.27 14.92 26.47
N LYS A 5 -4.71 16.04 25.99
CA LYS A 5 -4.65 16.44 24.57
C LYS A 5 -6.02 16.43 23.87
N ALA A 6 -7.09 16.69 24.62
CA ALA A 6 -8.44 16.82 24.10
C ALA A 6 -8.68 18.26 23.62
N TRP A 7 -8.43 18.51 22.33
CA TRP A 7 -8.61 19.81 21.69
C TRP A 7 -9.81 19.75 20.74
N ASP A 8 -10.66 20.76 20.79
CA ASP A 8 -11.85 20.88 19.94
C ASP A 8 -11.60 21.80 18.72
N ASP A 9 -10.33 22.08 18.43
CA ASP A 9 -9.94 22.96 17.32
C ASP A 9 -10.20 22.29 15.96
N VAL A 10 -10.63 23.07 14.97
CA VAL A 10 -10.89 22.58 13.62
C VAL A 10 -9.58 22.12 12.96
N GLU A 11 -9.50 20.84 12.60
CA GLU A 11 -8.34 20.32 11.88
C GLU A 11 -8.29 20.83 10.43
N ARG A 12 -7.08 21.15 9.96
CA ARG A 12 -6.85 21.52 8.56
C ARG A 12 -7.22 20.35 7.65
N LYS A 13 -8.25 20.55 6.81
CA LYS A 13 -8.62 19.62 5.74
C LYS A 13 -7.48 19.56 4.72
N THR A 14 -6.81 18.42 4.64
CA THR A 14 -5.89 18.12 3.55
C THR A 14 -6.68 17.57 2.38
N ARG A 15 -6.37 18.00 1.15
CA ARG A 15 -6.90 17.31 -0.03
C ARG A 15 -6.45 15.84 0.07
N PRO A 16 -7.36 14.86 -0.08
CA PRO A 16 -6.95 13.48 -0.18
C PRO A 16 -5.99 13.39 -1.36
N THR A 17 -4.74 12.99 -1.10
CA THR A 17 -3.89 12.53 -2.19
C THR A 17 -4.58 11.30 -2.74
N GLU A 18 -4.95 11.34 -4.02
CA GLU A 18 -5.31 10.13 -4.76
C GLU A 18 -4.05 9.28 -4.87
N GLU A 19 -3.68 8.64 -3.76
CA GLU A 19 -2.76 7.51 -3.82
C GLU A 19 -3.49 6.47 -4.68
N PRO A 20 -2.91 5.99 -5.78
CA PRO A 20 -3.50 4.89 -6.53
C PRO A 20 -3.68 3.76 -5.53
N PHE A 21 -4.94 3.46 -5.21
CA PHE A 21 -5.27 2.51 -4.16
C PHE A 21 -4.95 1.11 -4.70
N GLU A 22 -3.67 0.75 -4.74
CA GLU A 22 -3.21 -0.60 -5.03
C GLU A 22 -3.38 -1.47 -3.77
N LEU A 23 -4.58 -1.45 -3.20
CA LEU A 23 -4.90 -2.36 -2.11
C LEU A 23 -5.25 -3.72 -2.70
N ARG A 24 -4.25 -4.35 -3.32
CA ARG A 24 -4.29 -5.69 -3.90
C ARG A 24 -5.37 -5.80 -4.96
N ARG A 25 -4.99 -5.62 -6.24
CA ARG A 25 -5.79 -6.16 -7.33
C ARG A 25 -6.02 -7.63 -7.00
N ARG A 26 -7.26 -7.99 -6.65
CA ARG A 26 -7.62 -9.41 -6.56
C ARG A 26 -7.40 -9.91 -7.96
N VAL A 27 -6.33 -10.68 -8.17
CA VAL A 27 -6.15 -11.41 -9.43
C VAL A 27 -7.34 -12.35 -9.47
N THR A 28 -8.35 -11.97 -10.26
CA THR A 28 -9.47 -12.83 -10.57
C THR A 28 -8.88 -14.00 -11.35
N LEU A 29 -8.81 -15.17 -10.72
CA LEU A 29 -8.32 -16.37 -11.37
C LEU A 29 -9.46 -16.90 -12.23
N ASP A 30 -9.26 -16.92 -13.55
CA ASP A 30 -10.22 -17.54 -14.45
C ASP A 30 -10.23 -19.06 -14.21
N HIS A 31 -11.40 -19.62 -13.92
CA HIS A 31 -11.59 -21.05 -13.67
C HIS A 31 -11.91 -21.85 -14.94
N GLU A 32 -11.90 -21.20 -16.11
CA GLU A 32 -12.03 -21.87 -17.40
C GLU A 32 -10.75 -22.63 -17.76
N LYS A 33 -10.89 -23.70 -18.55
CA LYS A 33 -9.73 -24.44 -19.06
C LYS A 33 -8.89 -23.52 -19.94
N SER A 34 -7.56 -23.63 -19.81
CA SER A 34 -6.62 -22.79 -20.57
C SER A 34 -6.79 -22.97 -22.08
N LYS A 35 -6.98 -21.86 -22.79
CA LYS A 35 -7.05 -21.84 -24.27
C LYS A 35 -5.68 -22.04 -24.92
N LEU A 36 -4.60 -21.80 -24.16
CA LEU A 36 -3.22 -21.90 -24.62
C LEU A 36 -2.57 -23.20 -24.16
N SER A 37 -1.63 -23.71 -24.94
CA SER A 37 -0.83 -24.88 -24.59
C SER A 37 0.27 -24.51 -23.57
N LEU A 38 0.77 -25.50 -22.83
CA LEU A 38 1.83 -25.27 -21.83
C LEU A 38 3.10 -24.66 -22.46
N ALA A 39 3.49 -25.13 -23.65
CA ALA A 39 4.66 -24.60 -24.37
C ALA A 39 4.48 -23.12 -24.71
N GLN A 40 3.29 -22.72 -25.15
CA GLN A 40 2.97 -21.33 -25.50
C GLN A 40 2.96 -20.42 -24.27
N VAL A 41 2.49 -20.92 -23.12
CA VAL A 41 2.58 -20.16 -21.85
C VAL A 41 4.03 -19.92 -21.46
N TYR A 42 4.92 -20.90 -21.62
CA TYR A 42 6.34 -20.73 -21.33
C TYR A 42 7.02 -19.74 -22.29
N GLU A 43 6.71 -19.80 -23.58
CA GLU A 43 7.20 -18.84 -24.58
C GLU A 43 6.77 -17.41 -24.24
N GLN A 44 5.48 -17.20 -23.94
CA GLN A 44 4.95 -15.90 -23.55
C GLN A 44 5.61 -15.37 -22.28
N GLN A 45 5.77 -16.22 -21.26
CA GLN A 45 6.46 -15.83 -20.02
C GLN A 45 7.92 -15.47 -20.26
N PHE A 46 8.62 -16.16 -21.17
CA PHE A 46 9.99 -15.84 -21.52
C PHE A 46 10.09 -14.46 -22.20
N LEU A 47 9.22 -14.20 -23.18
CA LEU A 47 9.14 -12.90 -23.85
C LEU A 47 8.73 -11.77 -22.90
N GLU A 48 7.80 -12.03 -21.98
CA GLU A 48 7.41 -11.06 -20.95
C GLU A 48 8.54 -10.76 -19.97
N LYS A 49 9.31 -11.78 -19.55
CA LYS A 49 10.49 -11.59 -18.70
C LYS A 49 11.58 -10.81 -19.42
N GLN A 50 11.77 -11.05 -20.71
CA GLN A 50 12.72 -10.29 -21.53
C GLN A 50 12.28 -8.82 -21.64
N LYS A 51 11.01 -8.56 -21.95
CA LYS A 51 10.46 -7.20 -22.00
C LYS A 51 10.44 -6.49 -20.64
N ALA A 52 10.18 -7.22 -19.56
CA ALA A 52 10.20 -6.68 -18.20
C ALA A 52 11.61 -6.41 -17.68
N ALA A 53 12.64 -7.02 -18.26
CA ALA A 53 14.03 -6.64 -18.01
C ALA A 53 14.41 -5.34 -18.72
N ASP A 54 13.71 -5.01 -19.82
CA ASP A 54 13.98 -3.85 -20.66
C ASP A 54 13.13 -2.60 -20.32
N GLU A 55 11.98 -2.73 -19.63
CA GLU A 55 11.15 -1.58 -19.26
C GLU A 55 10.61 -1.60 -17.82
N ASP A 56 10.83 -0.48 -17.11
CA ASP A 56 10.00 0.06 -16.02
C ASP A 56 8.59 0.45 -16.55
N ALA A 57 7.92 -0.44 -17.29
CA ALA A 57 6.63 -0.15 -17.89
C ALA A 57 5.54 -0.13 -16.80
N PRO A 58 4.79 0.98 -16.64
CA PRO A 58 3.70 1.02 -15.69
C PRO A 58 2.64 -0.04 -16.06
N PRO A 59 1.93 -0.60 -15.06
CA PRO A 59 0.96 -1.65 -15.29
C PRO A 59 -0.10 -1.18 -16.29
N LYS A 60 -0.28 -1.94 -17.37
CA LYS A 60 -1.28 -1.69 -18.41
C LYS A 60 -2.61 -1.29 -17.77
N GLU A 61 -3.02 -0.05 -17.97
CA GLU A 61 -4.34 0.41 -17.55
C GLU A 61 -5.40 -0.33 -18.37
N ASN A 62 -6.56 -0.61 -17.77
CA ASN A 62 -7.63 -1.27 -18.51
C ASN A 62 -8.05 -0.37 -19.68
N PRO A 63 -8.16 -0.90 -20.92
CA PRO A 63 -8.52 -0.10 -22.09
C PRO A 63 -9.86 0.62 -21.92
N ALA A 64 -10.82 -0.01 -21.23
CA ALA A 64 -12.10 0.61 -20.87
C ALA A 64 -11.95 1.91 -20.06
N HIS A 65 -10.94 2.03 -19.17
CA HIS A 65 -10.70 3.29 -18.46
C HIS A 65 -10.15 4.38 -19.37
N VAL A 66 -9.36 4.01 -20.39
CA VAL A 66 -8.86 4.96 -21.39
C VAL A 66 -10.03 5.50 -22.21
N GLU A 67 -10.90 4.61 -22.71
CA GLU A 67 -12.08 4.96 -23.50
C GLU A 67 -13.07 5.85 -22.73
N ILE A 68 -13.34 5.54 -21.46
CA ILE A 68 -14.21 6.38 -20.63
C ILE A 68 -13.61 7.77 -20.45
N ARG A 69 -12.28 7.87 -20.22
CA ARG A 69 -11.62 9.16 -20.04
C ARG A 69 -11.57 9.97 -21.33
N THR A 70 -11.41 9.36 -22.50
CA THR A 70 -11.47 10.09 -23.77
C THR A 70 -12.89 10.60 -24.02
N ALA A 71 -13.90 9.74 -23.91
CA ALA A 71 -15.30 10.13 -24.08
C ALA A 71 -15.74 11.23 -23.10
N MET A 72 -15.27 11.18 -21.85
CA MET A 72 -15.54 12.20 -20.83
C MET A 72 -14.90 13.55 -21.17
N ARG A 73 -13.66 13.56 -21.70
CA ARG A 73 -13.02 14.80 -22.17
C ARG A 73 -13.78 15.40 -23.36
N ASP A 74 -14.21 14.57 -24.30
CA ASP A 74 -14.96 15.01 -25.48
C ASP A 74 -16.35 15.54 -25.10
N LEU A 75 -17.00 14.92 -24.12
CA LEU A 75 -18.28 15.41 -23.60
C LEU A 75 -18.13 16.77 -22.92
N PHE A 76 -17.16 16.92 -22.01
CA PHE A 76 -16.98 18.19 -21.31
C PHE A 76 -16.55 19.32 -22.23
N THR A 77 -15.68 19.08 -23.20
CA THR A 77 -15.32 20.12 -24.19
C THR A 77 -16.54 20.62 -24.97
N LYS A 78 -17.49 19.74 -25.30
CA LYS A 78 -18.76 20.13 -25.94
C LYS A 78 -19.68 20.92 -25.01
N LEU A 79 -19.79 20.51 -23.74
CA LEU A 79 -20.60 21.22 -22.74
C LEU A 79 -20.01 22.61 -22.41
N ASP A 80 -18.67 22.70 -22.35
CA ASP A 80 -17.95 23.94 -22.12
C ASP A 80 -18.19 24.92 -23.28
N ALA A 81 -18.13 24.43 -24.52
CA ALA A 81 -18.44 25.23 -25.70
C ALA A 81 -19.91 25.70 -25.71
N LEU A 82 -20.86 24.82 -25.35
CA LEU A 82 -22.29 25.15 -25.29
C LEU A 82 -22.61 26.21 -24.22
N SER A 83 -21.84 26.26 -23.14
CA SER A 83 -21.98 27.24 -22.06
C SER A 83 -21.14 28.52 -22.28
N ASN A 84 -20.62 28.75 -23.48
CA ASN A 84 -19.71 29.86 -23.81
C ASN A 84 -18.51 29.93 -22.85
N PHE A 85 -18.00 28.79 -22.39
CA PHE A 85 -16.88 28.65 -21.46
C PHE A 85 -17.06 29.34 -20.09
N HIS A 86 -18.30 29.60 -19.66
CA HIS A 86 -18.61 30.10 -18.32
C HIS A 86 -18.68 28.93 -17.32
N MET A 87 -17.57 28.24 -17.11
CA MET A 87 -17.52 27.08 -16.22
C MET A 87 -16.51 27.23 -15.09
N MET A 88 -16.70 26.45 -14.02
CA MET A 88 -15.70 26.30 -12.99
C MET A 88 -14.50 25.51 -13.55
N PRO A 89 -13.26 26.02 -13.38
CA PRO A 89 -12.08 25.34 -13.91
C PRO A 89 -11.95 23.95 -13.29
N LYS A 90 -11.41 23.01 -14.09
CA LYS A 90 -11.18 21.63 -13.64
C LYS A 90 -10.31 21.64 -12.38
N PRO A 91 -10.59 20.76 -11.39
CA PRO A 91 -9.78 20.68 -10.20
C PRO A 91 -8.34 20.32 -10.55
N VAL A 92 -7.38 20.98 -9.89
CA VAL A 92 -5.94 20.76 -10.14
C VAL A 92 -5.56 19.32 -9.78
N SER A 93 -5.32 18.49 -10.79
CA SER A 93 -4.70 17.18 -10.69
C SER A 93 -3.18 17.30 -10.56
N ALA A 94 -2.55 16.38 -9.83
CA ALA A 94 -1.10 16.31 -9.75
C ALA A 94 -0.54 15.70 -11.04
N GLU A 95 -0.01 16.54 -11.93
CA GLU A 95 0.60 16.11 -13.19
C GLU A 95 2.13 16.12 -13.06
N VAL A 96 2.77 15.00 -13.41
CA VAL A 96 4.23 14.89 -13.44
C VAL A 96 4.71 15.21 -14.86
N LYS A 97 5.43 16.31 -15.03
CA LYS A 97 6.07 16.70 -16.28
C LYS A 97 7.55 16.34 -16.22
N VAL A 98 8.00 15.45 -17.10
CA VAL A 98 9.42 15.10 -17.24
C VAL A 98 10.02 16.01 -18.30
N VAL A 99 10.97 16.86 -17.91
CA VAL A 99 11.67 17.80 -18.80
C VAL A 99 13.08 17.29 -19.06
N SER A 100 13.48 17.21 -20.33
CA SER A 100 14.83 16.81 -20.75
C SER A 100 15.78 18.02 -20.82
N ASN A 101 17.08 17.78 -20.65
CA ASN A 101 18.12 18.80 -20.76
C ASN A 101 18.38 19.13 -22.24
N LEU A 102 17.55 20.01 -22.81
CA LEU A 102 17.65 20.51 -24.18
C LEU A 102 18.02 22.01 -24.17
N PRO A 103 18.67 22.54 -25.22
CA PRO A 103 18.83 23.99 -25.38
C PRO A 103 17.46 24.66 -25.54
N SER A 104 17.27 25.86 -24.99
CA SER A 104 15.97 26.55 -25.01
C SER A 104 15.46 26.77 -26.44
N LEU A 105 16.38 27.09 -27.34
CA LEU A 105 16.15 27.22 -28.79
C LEU A 105 15.42 26.03 -29.43
N SER A 106 15.61 24.80 -28.93
CA SER A 106 14.95 23.62 -29.52
C SER A 106 13.46 23.50 -29.16
N VAL A 107 13.02 24.16 -28.10
CA VAL A 107 11.60 24.20 -27.66
C VAL A 107 10.90 25.46 -28.18
N GLU A 108 11.67 26.49 -28.52
CA GLU A 108 11.17 27.72 -29.10
C GLU A 108 10.69 27.51 -30.55
N GLU A 109 9.78 28.38 -30.98
CA GLU A 109 9.30 28.39 -32.37
C GLU A 109 10.43 28.85 -33.31
N VAL A 110 10.45 28.29 -34.53
CA VAL A 110 11.46 28.60 -35.55
C VAL A 110 11.20 30.00 -36.10
N THR A 111 11.66 31.02 -35.38
CA THR A 111 11.69 32.42 -35.81
C THR A 111 13.13 32.86 -35.95
N PRO A 112 13.49 33.62 -37.00
CA PRO A 112 14.90 33.90 -37.34
C PRO A 112 15.63 34.83 -36.37
N VAL A 113 14.97 35.33 -35.31
CA VAL A 113 15.50 36.38 -34.41
C VAL A 113 15.82 35.83 -32.99
N GLY A 114 15.54 34.56 -32.70
CA GLY A 114 15.84 33.97 -31.40
C GLY A 114 17.34 33.67 -31.23
N VAL A 115 18.01 34.36 -30.30
CA VAL A 115 19.36 34.00 -29.85
C VAL A 115 19.32 33.82 -28.33
N SER A 116 19.41 32.57 -27.88
CA SER A 116 19.50 32.20 -26.46
C SER A 116 20.47 31.04 -26.30
N ASP A 117 21.52 31.23 -25.51
CA ASP A 117 22.51 30.20 -25.17
C ASP A 117 22.08 29.35 -23.95
N ALA A 118 20.88 29.59 -23.41
CA ALA A 118 20.39 28.93 -22.21
C ALA A 118 19.93 27.48 -22.47
N SER A 119 20.13 26.61 -21.48
CA SER A 119 19.46 25.31 -21.41
C SER A 119 18.16 25.41 -20.62
N LEU A 120 17.19 24.53 -20.93
CA LEU A 120 15.93 24.41 -20.20
C LEU A 120 16.12 24.01 -18.73
N LEU A 121 17.14 23.19 -18.45
CA LEU A 121 17.35 22.64 -17.12
C LEU A 121 18.22 23.59 -16.28
N ALA A 122 17.80 23.88 -15.05
CA ALA A 122 18.58 24.74 -14.19
C ALA A 122 19.88 24.03 -13.74
N PRO A 123 20.99 24.77 -13.50
CA PRO A 123 22.22 24.16 -12.98
C PRO A 123 22.04 23.38 -11.68
N GLN A 124 21.02 23.71 -10.87
CA GLN A 124 20.70 23.02 -9.62
C GLN A 124 20.00 21.67 -9.83
N GLU A 125 19.29 21.52 -10.94
CA GLU A 125 18.64 20.27 -11.36
C GLU A 125 19.65 19.35 -12.05
N VAL A 126 20.58 19.92 -12.82
CA VAL A 126 21.76 19.19 -13.36
C VAL A 126 22.66 18.71 -12.21
N LYS A 127 23.00 19.61 -11.28
CA LYS A 127 23.88 19.32 -10.14
C LYS A 127 23.32 19.93 -8.86
N THR A 128 22.87 19.06 -7.97
CA THR A 128 22.40 19.50 -6.65
C THR A 128 23.53 20.18 -5.87
N LYS A 129 23.25 21.37 -5.33
CA LYS A 129 24.21 22.08 -4.48
C LYS A 129 24.37 21.30 -3.16
N PRO A 130 25.59 20.97 -2.72
CA PRO A 130 25.78 20.35 -1.42
C PRO A 130 25.35 21.36 -0.34
N LYS A 131 24.53 20.91 0.62
CA LYS A 131 23.98 21.79 1.68
C LYS A 131 25.06 22.38 2.61
N ARG A 132 26.26 21.80 2.58
CA ARG A 132 27.44 22.18 3.34
C ARG A 132 28.68 21.84 2.51
N GLU A 133 29.76 22.54 2.81
CA GLU A 133 31.09 22.13 2.37
C GLU A 133 31.38 20.68 2.78
N LEU A 134 32.07 19.97 1.90
CA LEU A 134 32.43 18.57 2.11
C LEU A 134 33.59 18.51 3.11
N VAL A 135 33.26 18.40 4.40
CA VAL A 135 34.24 18.23 5.48
C VAL A 135 34.26 16.78 5.95
N SER A 136 35.46 16.18 5.97
CA SER A 136 35.67 14.80 6.45
C SER A 136 35.31 14.68 7.94
N LYS A 137 34.97 13.46 8.41
CA LYS A 137 34.62 13.25 9.83
C LYS A 137 35.81 13.49 10.77
N GLY A 138 37.04 13.33 10.27
CA GLY A 138 38.28 13.56 11.01
C GLY A 138 38.57 15.05 11.26
N GLU A 139 38.33 15.89 10.25
CA GLU A 139 38.57 17.34 10.27
C GLU A 139 37.52 18.12 11.07
N ARG A 140 36.40 17.48 11.41
CA ARG A 140 35.31 18.14 12.16
C ARG A 140 35.72 18.43 13.60
N THR A 141 35.64 19.71 13.96
CA THR A 141 35.80 20.14 15.35
C THR A 141 34.68 19.58 16.24
N ARG A 142 34.94 19.51 17.55
CA ARG A 142 33.97 19.02 18.54
C ARG A 142 32.65 19.81 18.50
N THR A 143 32.72 21.13 18.33
CA THR A 143 31.54 22.02 18.26
C THR A 143 30.68 21.71 17.04
N GLN A 144 31.30 21.49 15.87
CA GLN A 144 30.62 21.09 14.63
C GLN A 144 29.90 19.74 14.79
N LYS A 145 30.56 18.74 15.38
CA LYS A 145 29.97 17.41 15.66
C LYS A 145 28.72 17.53 16.55
N LEU A 146 28.78 18.36 17.59
CA LEU A 146 27.64 18.59 18.49
C LEU A 146 26.48 19.33 17.81
N ARG A 147 26.77 20.34 16.96
CA ARG A 147 25.76 21.06 16.17
C ARG A 147 25.05 20.13 15.20
N GLU A 148 25.80 19.29 14.48
CA GLU A 148 25.25 18.29 13.56
C GLU A 148 24.35 17.28 14.30
N ARG A 149 24.79 16.79 15.46
CA ARG A 149 23.99 15.90 16.30
C ARG A 149 22.68 16.55 16.74
N ARG A 150 22.71 17.83 17.15
CA ARG A 150 21.50 18.58 17.54
C ARG A 150 20.53 18.71 16.36
N LEU A 151 21.04 19.04 15.17
CA LEU A 151 20.24 19.15 13.96
C LEU A 151 19.62 17.81 13.55
N LYS A 152 20.39 16.72 13.61
CA LYS A 152 19.90 15.34 13.36
C LYS A 152 18.77 14.97 14.34
N LYS A 153 18.96 15.22 15.64
CA LYS A 153 17.92 14.97 16.67
C LYS A 153 16.66 15.80 16.44
N ALA A 154 16.79 17.08 16.08
CA ALA A 154 15.65 17.94 15.77
C ALA A 154 14.88 17.44 14.53
N LEU A 155 15.59 17.03 13.48
CA LEU A 155 14.98 16.46 12.28
C LEU A 155 14.25 15.14 12.58
N GLN A 156 14.88 14.26 13.37
CA GLN A 156 14.27 12.99 13.79
C GLN A 156 13.01 13.23 14.62
N LYS A 157 13.04 14.17 15.59
CA LYS A 157 11.86 14.55 16.38
C LYS A 157 10.73 15.06 15.48
N ARG A 158 11.04 15.91 14.50
CA ARG A 158 10.06 16.42 13.52
C ARG A 158 9.47 15.29 12.67
N ARG A 159 10.29 14.35 12.21
CA ARG A 159 9.83 13.17 11.44
C ARG A 159 8.94 12.26 12.28
N ALA A 160 9.35 11.95 13.51
CA ALA A 160 8.56 11.13 14.44
C ALA A 160 7.22 11.78 14.79
N ALA A 161 7.19 13.10 15.02
CA ALA A 161 5.95 13.84 15.24
C ALA A 161 5.00 13.74 14.03
N LYS A 162 5.53 13.91 12.80
CA LYS A 162 4.73 13.72 11.58
C LYS A 162 4.20 12.29 11.43
N ALA A 163 5.01 11.28 11.74
CA ALA A 163 4.61 9.87 11.67
C ALA A 163 3.52 9.54 12.70
N ASN A 164 3.67 10.01 13.94
CA ASN A 164 2.67 9.82 14.99
C ASN A 164 1.34 10.52 14.67
N ASN A 165 1.39 11.74 14.09
CA ASN A 165 0.18 12.44 13.65
C ASN A 165 -0.53 11.69 12.51
N LYS A 166 0.21 11.11 11.56
CA LYS A 166 -0.37 10.26 10.50
C LYS A 166 -0.97 8.97 11.07
N ALA A 167 -0.26 8.28 11.95
CA ALA A 167 -0.72 7.02 12.55
C ALA A 167 -1.94 7.23 13.48
N GLY A 168 -1.99 8.35 14.21
CA GLY A 168 -3.14 8.75 15.02
C GLY A 168 -4.40 8.91 14.18
N LYS A 169 -4.32 9.66 13.08
CA LYS A 169 -5.45 9.85 12.14
C LYS A 169 -5.97 8.52 11.57
N VAL A 170 -5.07 7.66 11.08
CA VAL A 170 -5.46 6.35 10.53
C VAL A 170 -6.09 5.44 11.61
N SER A 171 -5.58 5.47 12.84
CA SER A 171 -6.14 4.69 13.96
C SER A 171 -7.53 5.20 14.37
N GLU A 172 -7.73 6.52 14.40
CA GLU A 172 -9.03 7.13 14.70
C GLU A 172 -10.05 6.89 13.59
N GLU A 173 -9.66 7.00 12.32
CA GLU A 173 -10.52 6.66 11.17
C GLU A 173 -10.96 5.20 11.24
N LYS A 174 -10.02 4.26 11.48
CA LYS A 174 -10.35 2.84 11.68
C LYS A 174 -11.30 2.62 12.86
N ARG A 175 -11.10 3.33 13.97
CA ARG A 175 -11.99 3.26 15.15
C ARG A 175 -13.39 3.82 14.85
N LYS A 176 -13.51 4.87 14.04
CA LYS A 176 -14.81 5.42 13.60
C LYS A 176 -15.56 4.44 12.70
N VAL A 177 -14.86 3.81 11.74
CA VAL A 177 -15.45 2.79 10.85
C VAL A 177 -15.94 1.58 11.64
N ILE A 178 -15.14 1.05 12.58
CA ILE A 178 -15.52 -0.11 13.41
C ILE A 178 -16.72 0.20 14.33
N LYS A 179 -16.87 1.46 14.78
CA LYS A 179 -18.04 1.88 15.58
C LYS A 179 -19.31 1.96 14.73
N ALA A 180 -19.23 2.48 13.50
CA ALA A 180 -20.37 2.59 12.59
C ALA A 180 -20.90 1.20 12.14
N THR A 181 -20.02 0.23 11.93
CA THR A 181 -20.43 -1.13 11.52
C THR A 181 -21.06 -1.94 12.66
N ASN A 182 -20.78 -1.62 13.92
CA ASN A 182 -21.36 -2.32 15.07
C ASN A 182 -22.73 -1.79 15.49
N THR A 183 -23.15 -0.60 15.04
CA THR A 183 -24.46 -0.04 15.37
C THR A 183 -25.61 -0.61 14.53
N GLU A 184 -25.34 -1.22 13.36
CA GLU A 184 -26.37 -1.85 12.53
C GLU A 184 -26.62 -3.33 12.89
N LEU A 185 -25.63 -4.02 13.46
CA LEU A 185 -25.72 -5.44 13.83
C LEU A 185 -26.22 -5.68 15.27
N ALA A 186 -26.47 -4.61 16.04
CA ALA A 186 -26.88 -4.69 17.44
C ALA A 186 -28.36 -4.34 17.67
N LYS A 187 -29.27 -4.90 16.86
CA LYS A 187 -30.68 -5.08 17.25
C LYS A 187 -30.88 -6.54 17.70
N PRO A 188 -30.94 -6.84 19.00
CA PRO A 188 -31.25 -8.20 19.46
C PRO A 188 -32.73 -8.49 19.21
N VAL A 189 -33.04 -9.22 18.14
CA VAL A 189 -34.38 -9.79 17.93
C VAL A 189 -34.56 -10.92 18.95
N LYS A 190 -35.31 -10.62 20.00
CA LYS A 190 -35.92 -11.62 20.87
C LYS A 190 -36.94 -12.41 20.05
N GLY A 191 -36.76 -13.74 19.99
CA GLY A 191 -37.87 -14.67 19.80
C GLY A 191 -37.77 -15.61 18.60
N SER A 192 -37.28 -16.82 18.84
CA SER A 192 -37.90 -18.04 18.29
C SER A 192 -37.34 -19.27 19.03
N LYS A 193 -38.21 -19.91 19.81
CA LYS A 193 -37.99 -21.23 20.41
C LYS A 193 -38.36 -22.31 19.38
N SER A 194 -37.46 -23.26 19.16
CA SER A 194 -37.63 -24.68 18.76
C SER A 194 -36.34 -25.07 18.01
N ALA A 195 -35.72 -26.23 18.12
CA ALA A 195 -36.11 -27.52 18.66
C ALA A 195 -34.92 -28.23 19.31
N LYS A 196 -35.27 -29.33 19.97
CA LYS A 196 -34.53 -30.20 20.88
C LYS A 196 -33.45 -31.02 20.15
N GLY A 197 -32.24 -31.11 20.73
CA GLY A 197 -31.35 -32.26 20.52
C GLY A 197 -29.89 -31.98 20.14
N SER A 198 -29.03 -31.63 21.10
CA SER A 198 -27.74 -32.31 21.38
C SER A 198 -26.88 -31.46 22.33
N LYS A 199 -26.23 -32.16 23.27
CA LYS A 199 -25.44 -31.62 24.37
C LYS A 199 -24.27 -30.76 23.87
N GLY A 200 -24.17 -29.55 24.42
CA GLY A 200 -23.04 -28.67 24.19
C GLY A 200 -21.73 -29.19 24.78
N VAL A 201 -20.66 -29.09 23.98
CA VAL A 201 -19.29 -28.91 24.48
C VAL A 201 -18.82 -27.55 23.96
N LYS A 202 -18.63 -26.63 24.89
CA LYS A 202 -18.15 -25.27 24.65
C LYS A 202 -16.63 -25.33 24.45
N GLY A 203 -16.19 -25.64 23.23
CA GLY A 203 -14.77 -25.69 22.87
C GLY A 203 -14.21 -24.31 22.51
N LYS A 204 -13.56 -23.63 23.46
CA LYS A 204 -12.60 -22.56 23.15
C LYS A 204 -11.32 -23.22 22.63
N SER A 205 -11.18 -23.49 21.33
CA SER A 205 -9.97 -24.20 20.87
C SER A 205 -9.38 -23.82 19.51
N ASP A 206 -9.64 -22.62 18.98
CA ASP A 206 -9.00 -22.25 17.69
C ASP A 206 -7.95 -21.12 17.81
N LYS A 207 -7.84 -20.44 18.97
CA LYS A 207 -6.83 -19.37 19.17
C LYS A 207 -5.45 -19.85 19.66
N TRP A 208 -5.33 -21.07 20.16
CA TRP A 208 -4.03 -21.64 20.57
C TRP A 208 -3.29 -22.24 19.37
N ALA A 209 -4.01 -22.83 18.43
CA ALA A 209 -3.43 -23.56 17.30
C ALA A 209 -2.52 -22.68 16.43
N GLU A 210 -2.93 -21.44 16.11
CA GLU A 210 -2.12 -20.52 15.31
C GLU A 210 -0.82 -20.08 16.02
N LYS A 211 -0.83 -19.90 17.34
CA LYS A 211 0.37 -19.49 18.09
C LYS A 211 1.40 -20.61 18.25
N SER A 212 0.97 -21.87 18.13
CA SER A 212 1.85 -23.04 18.23
C SER A 212 2.71 -23.26 16.98
N LEU A 213 2.38 -22.60 15.86
CA LEU A 213 3.10 -22.68 14.58
C LEU A 213 4.01 -21.47 14.32
N SER A 214 4.07 -20.50 15.24
CA SER A 214 4.85 -19.27 15.07
C SER A 214 6.37 -19.45 15.22
N SER A 215 6.83 -20.62 15.69
CA SER A 215 8.26 -20.94 15.86
C SER A 215 8.58 -22.23 15.14
N SER A 216 9.58 -22.21 14.26
CA SER A 216 10.04 -23.36 13.48
C SER A 216 10.37 -24.56 14.36
N LYS A 217 10.95 -24.34 15.55
CA LYS A 217 11.31 -25.42 16.50
C LYS A 217 10.09 -26.23 16.96
N LYS A 218 8.98 -25.56 17.26
CA LYS A 218 7.73 -26.23 17.69
C LYS A 218 6.99 -26.92 16.55
N PHE A 219 7.16 -26.42 15.33
CA PHE A 219 6.65 -27.09 14.14
C PHE A 219 7.35 -28.43 13.89
N PHE A 220 8.69 -28.46 13.97
CA PHE A 220 9.45 -29.70 13.74
C PHE A 220 9.29 -30.72 14.87
N GLU A 221 9.18 -30.30 16.13
CA GLU A 221 8.84 -31.21 17.25
C GLU A 221 7.49 -31.91 17.00
N ARG A 222 6.46 -31.15 16.58
CA ARG A 222 5.15 -31.71 16.23
C ARG A 222 5.19 -32.64 15.02
N LEU A 223 6.02 -32.32 14.02
CA LEU A 223 6.20 -33.17 12.85
C LEU A 223 6.85 -34.51 13.24
N GLN A 224 7.84 -34.49 14.13
CA GLN A 224 8.46 -35.70 14.68
C GLN A 224 7.46 -36.53 15.50
N ASP A 225 6.62 -35.88 16.30
CA ASP A 225 5.54 -36.56 17.05
C ASP A 225 4.49 -37.19 16.12
N GLN A 226 4.16 -36.56 14.99
CA GLN A 226 3.24 -37.12 13.99
C GLN A 226 3.84 -38.34 13.28
N ILE A 227 5.13 -38.28 12.93
CA ILE A 227 5.82 -39.42 12.28
C ILE A 227 5.95 -40.59 13.25
N THR A 228 6.32 -40.34 14.50
CA THR A 228 6.46 -41.39 15.53
C THR A 228 5.12 -42.02 15.92
N SER A 229 4.05 -41.24 16.02
CA SER A 229 2.70 -41.76 16.26
C SER A 229 2.13 -42.55 15.08
N ALA A 230 2.51 -42.22 13.84
CA ALA A 230 2.15 -43.00 12.66
C ALA A 230 2.94 -44.33 12.54
N VAL A 231 4.16 -44.39 13.09
CA VAL A 231 5.05 -45.56 13.01
C VAL A 231 4.92 -46.52 14.21
N ALA A 232 4.27 -46.12 15.30
CA ALA A 232 4.08 -46.98 16.47
C ALA A 232 3.02 -48.08 16.21
N PRO A 233 3.35 -49.39 16.32
CA PRO A 233 2.36 -50.47 16.15
C PRO A 233 1.38 -50.51 17.33
N ALA A 234 0.08 -50.51 17.04
CA ALA A 234 -1.00 -50.56 18.03
C ALA A 234 -0.89 -51.81 18.93
N LYS A 235 -0.38 -51.65 20.16
CA LYS A 235 -0.40 -52.71 21.18
C LYS A 235 -1.83 -52.93 21.69
N LYS A 236 -2.38 -54.12 21.40
CA LYS A 236 -3.68 -54.62 21.88
C LYS A 236 -3.79 -54.51 23.42
N LYS A 237 -4.78 -53.75 23.92
CA LYS A 237 -5.19 -53.80 25.33
C LYS A 237 -5.84 -55.16 25.63
N LYS A 238 -5.21 -56.00 26.47
CA LYS A 238 -5.82 -57.21 27.03
C LYS A 238 -6.94 -56.82 28.01
N ARG A 239 -8.19 -57.21 27.72
CA ARG A 239 -9.32 -57.20 28.67
C ARG A 239 -9.02 -58.22 29.78
N LYS A 240 -8.91 -57.79 31.04
CA LYS A 240 -8.95 -58.70 32.19
C LYS A 240 -10.38 -59.23 32.33
N LYS A 241 -10.54 -60.56 32.35
CA LYS A 241 -11.77 -61.25 32.73
C LYS A 241 -11.87 -61.20 34.26
N ASN A 242 -13.02 -60.77 34.78
CA ASN A 242 -13.36 -60.94 36.19
C ASN A 242 -13.62 -62.43 36.44
N LYS A 243 -13.03 -62.98 37.50
CA LYS A 243 -13.34 -64.31 38.03
C LYS A 243 -14.41 -64.11 39.12
N THR A 244 -15.36 -65.04 39.13
CA THR A 244 -16.41 -65.29 40.13
C THR A 244 -16.02 -64.93 41.56
#